data_AF-A0AAV2LW24-F1
#
_entry.id   AF-A0AAV2LW24-F1
#
_cell.length_a   1.000
_cell.length_b   1.000
_cell.length_c   1.000
_cell.angle_alpha   90.00
_cell.angle_beta   90.00
_cell.angle_gamma   90.00
#
_symmetry.space_group_name_H-M   'P 1'
#
loop_
_entity.id
_entity.type
_entity.pdbx_description
1 polymer ?
#
loop_
_entity_poly.entity_id
_entity_poly.type
_entity_poly.pdbx_seq_one_letter_code
_entity_poly.pdbx_strand_id
1 'polypeptide(L)'
;MLVQVECKGVLKWVRVPMKEDHYDYFQFIQEVSAKFNLINESDVALKDSSRVDVDADIFDELVRSAAVSFKVFTGESAEKEVSEASFCSDEGSSLSSVSVESFSSLDSAAKDMVYVALHQKPGGEDVLKEYNMTKGLSDQTRRKLVNILVADMIESHGRVPPLNVRVSYALGIVTLFPNLKDKASPTGYEHYYDPRSGQGLINQDFTLLLGEDTSGKFISKWPTFYKPRIISVCKCLRPGPHVDDLLSAQEGSNDYGWDSDLAAILLLVHLLPPTKKGKKFGRISATDATDHVVKFMKVGTSMVTLVHLSQYSPHSAFTSTYSNGRQISSHKLSSI
;
A
#
# COMPACT_ATOMS: atom_id res chain seq x y z
N MET A 1 -9.16 7.23 23.98
CA MET A 1 -7.70 7.47 24.15
C MET A 1 -7.40 8.91 23.72
N LEU A 2 -6.30 9.55 24.17
CA LEU A 2 -5.91 10.91 23.74
C LEU A 2 -4.60 10.86 22.96
N VAL A 3 -4.53 11.61 21.86
CA VAL A 3 -3.35 11.72 21.00
C VAL A 3 -2.98 13.18 20.80
N GLN A 4 -1.69 13.48 20.76
CA GLN A 4 -1.19 14.80 20.44
C GLN A 4 -1.19 15.01 18.93
N VAL A 5 -1.82 16.09 18.47
CA VAL A 5 -1.93 16.45 17.06
C VAL A 5 -1.34 17.84 16.85
N GLU A 6 -0.43 17.98 15.89
CA GLU A 6 0.16 19.24 15.45
C GLU A 6 -0.49 19.69 14.14
N CYS A 7 -1.01 20.91 14.07
CA CYS A 7 -1.45 21.52 12.82
C CYS A 7 -0.94 22.96 12.77
N LYS A 8 -0.25 23.33 11.68
CA LYS A 8 0.32 24.68 11.46
C LYS A 8 1.12 25.22 12.67
N GLY A 9 1.91 24.35 13.31
CA GLY A 9 2.72 24.69 14.49
C GLY A 9 1.97 24.70 15.83
N VAL A 10 0.66 24.45 15.84
CA VAL A 10 -0.17 24.40 17.05
C VAL A 10 -0.39 22.95 17.47
N LEU A 11 -0.02 22.62 18.71
CA LEU A 11 -0.21 21.29 19.31
C LEU A 11 -1.48 21.25 20.17
N LYS A 12 -2.35 20.27 19.94
CA LYS A 12 -3.52 20.00 20.79
C LYS A 12 -3.69 18.50 21.04
N TRP A 13 -4.21 18.15 22.21
CA TRP A 13 -4.65 16.79 22.50
C TRP A 13 -6.04 16.55 21.89
N VAL A 14 -6.20 15.54 21.05
CA VAL A 14 -7.46 15.15 20.41
C VAL A 14 -7.87 13.77 20.94
N ARG A 15 -9.18 13.56 21.14
CA ARG A 15 -9.70 12.27 21.57
C ARG A 15 -9.81 11.37 20.34
N VAL A 16 -9.40 10.12 20.49
CA VAL A 16 -9.58 9.11 19.44
C VAL A 16 -10.91 8.39 19.70
N PRO A 17 -11.91 8.55 18.83
CA PRO A 17 -13.19 7.86 18.92
C PRO A 17 -13.00 6.37 18.64
N MET A 18 -13.77 5.54 19.35
CA MET A 18 -13.70 4.08 19.28
C MET A 18 -15.11 3.54 19.04
N LYS A 19 -15.28 2.67 18.04
CA LYS A 19 -16.51 1.95 17.73
C LYS A 19 -16.20 0.46 17.68
N GLU A 20 -17.05 -0.37 18.28
CA GLU A 20 -17.01 -1.85 18.11
C GLU A 20 -15.57 -2.44 18.11
N ASP A 21 -14.78 -2.04 19.10
CA ASP A 21 -13.39 -2.47 19.31
C ASP A 21 -12.35 -2.06 18.24
N HIS A 22 -12.58 -1.01 17.46
CA HIS A 22 -11.58 -0.35 16.61
C HIS A 22 -11.65 1.19 16.74
N TYR A 23 -10.51 1.85 16.54
CA TYR A 23 -10.42 3.31 16.49
C TYR A 23 -10.85 3.81 15.11
N ASP A 24 -11.83 4.70 15.09
CA ASP A 24 -12.45 5.18 13.85
C ASP A 24 -11.63 6.34 13.29
N TYR A 25 -10.94 6.09 12.17
CA TYR A 25 -10.11 7.08 11.47
C TYR A 25 -10.94 8.27 10.99
N PHE A 26 -12.08 8.04 10.34
CA PHE A 26 -12.87 9.11 9.73
C PHE A 26 -13.46 10.05 10.79
N GLN A 27 -13.96 9.48 11.88
CA GLN A 27 -14.47 10.25 13.00
C GLN A 27 -13.35 11.00 13.74
N PHE A 28 -12.14 10.42 13.80
CA PHE A 28 -10.97 11.12 14.31
C PHE A 28 -10.59 12.33 13.45
N ILE A 29 -10.59 12.22 12.13
CA ILE A 29 -10.32 13.33 11.20
C ILE A 29 -11.38 14.44 11.35
N GLN A 30 -12.65 14.09 11.59
CA GLN A 30 -13.69 15.07 11.89
C GLN A 30 -13.43 15.80 13.22
N GLU A 31 -13.05 15.08 14.28
CA GLU A 31 -12.69 15.71 15.57
C GLU A 31 -11.47 16.63 15.44
N VAL A 32 -10.46 16.22 14.68
CA VAL A 32 -9.29 17.06 14.36
C VAL A 32 -9.73 18.30 13.59
N SER A 33 -10.52 18.15 12.53
CA SER A 33 -10.97 19.26 11.69
C SER A 33 -11.79 20.27 12.49
N ALA A 34 -12.72 19.81 13.32
CA ALA A 34 -13.50 20.64 14.22
C ALA A 34 -12.62 21.36 15.26
N LYS A 35 -11.58 20.70 15.79
CA LYS A 35 -10.73 21.27 16.85
C LYS A 35 -9.69 22.28 16.34
N PHE A 36 -9.34 22.18 15.06
CA PHE A 36 -8.43 23.08 14.37
C PHE A 36 -9.13 24.07 13.42
N ASN A 37 -10.48 24.06 13.37
CA ASN A 37 -11.31 24.89 12.48
C ASN A 37 -10.88 24.76 11.01
N LEU A 38 -10.63 23.54 10.54
CA LEU A 38 -10.22 23.27 9.16
C LEU A 38 -11.45 23.36 8.24
N ILE A 39 -11.35 24.14 7.16
CA ILE A 39 -12.48 24.52 6.30
C ILE A 39 -12.87 23.39 5.33
N ASN A 40 -11.93 22.48 5.00
CA ASN A 40 -12.14 21.36 4.07
C ASN A 40 -11.66 20.04 4.70
N GLU A 41 -12.59 19.19 5.13
CA GLU A 41 -12.30 17.88 5.77
C GLU A 41 -11.67 16.85 4.81
N SER A 42 -11.91 17.02 3.50
CA SER A 42 -11.48 16.09 2.44
C SER A 42 -10.03 16.28 1.97
N ASP A 43 -9.32 17.29 2.49
CA ASP A 43 -7.93 17.61 2.12
C ASP A 43 -6.97 17.57 3.33
N VAL A 44 -7.38 16.83 4.36
CA VAL A 44 -6.62 16.66 5.60
C VAL A 44 -5.74 15.42 5.47
N ALA A 45 -4.45 15.61 5.25
CA ALA A 45 -3.46 14.54 5.29
C ALA A 45 -2.95 14.36 6.73
N LEU A 46 -3.16 13.17 7.29
CA LEU A 46 -2.63 12.79 8.59
C LEU A 46 -1.26 12.13 8.40
N LYS A 47 -0.24 12.67 9.07
CA LYS A 47 1.11 12.09 9.08
C LYS A 47 1.54 11.72 10.47
N ASP A 48 2.41 10.73 10.60
CA ASP A 48 3.07 10.40 11.87
C ASP A 48 4.19 11.40 12.22
N SER A 49 4.85 11.21 13.37
CA SER A 49 6.02 11.99 13.78
C SER A 49 7.20 11.90 12.81
N SER A 50 7.25 10.86 11.98
CA SER A 50 8.27 10.61 10.96
C SER A 50 7.90 11.21 9.60
N ARG A 51 6.77 11.93 9.51
CA ARG A 51 6.20 12.54 8.29
C ARG A 51 5.71 11.54 7.24
N VAL A 52 5.37 10.33 7.66
CA VAL A 52 4.78 9.28 6.81
C VAL A 52 3.25 9.41 6.86
N ASP A 53 2.59 9.31 5.71
CA ASP A 53 1.13 9.34 5.61
C ASP A 53 0.49 8.16 6.36
N VAL A 54 -0.56 8.48 7.13
CA VAL A 54 -1.31 7.53 7.96
C VAL A 54 -2.69 7.36 7.36
N ASP A 55 -2.89 6.22 6.71
CA ASP A 55 -4.16 5.84 6.11
C ASP A 55 -5.10 5.14 7.11
N ALA A 56 -6.37 5.01 6.73
CA ALA A 56 -7.42 4.47 7.59
C ALA A 56 -7.20 2.99 7.99
N ASP A 57 -6.55 2.20 7.14
CA ASP A 57 -6.29 0.77 7.34
C ASP A 57 -5.20 0.51 8.39
N ILE A 58 -4.26 1.44 8.57
CA ILE A 58 -3.15 1.34 9.52
C ILE A 58 -3.38 2.16 10.82
N PHE A 59 -4.37 3.07 10.83
CA PHE A 59 -4.63 3.99 11.93
C PHE A 59 -4.90 3.29 13.27
N ASP A 60 -5.79 2.29 13.32
CA ASP A 60 -6.12 1.57 14.56
C ASP A 60 -4.90 0.85 15.14
N GLU A 61 -4.08 0.22 14.28
CA GLU A 61 -2.85 -0.48 14.69
C GLU A 61 -1.80 0.50 15.24
N LEU A 62 -1.61 1.66 14.58
CA LEU A 62 -0.68 2.70 15.04
C LEU A 62 -1.10 3.26 16.40
N VAL A 63 -2.39 3.56 16.55
CA VAL A 63 -2.96 4.09 17.78
C VAL A 63 -2.80 3.10 18.95
N ARG A 64 -2.88 1.80 18.72
CA ARG A 64 -2.72 0.75 19.75
C ARG A 64 -1.27 0.43 20.10
N SER A 65 -0.33 0.66 19.18
CA SER A 65 1.04 0.16 19.29
C SER A 65 2.01 1.12 19.98
N ALA A 66 1.75 2.44 19.99
CA ALA A 66 2.66 3.42 20.58
C ALA A 66 1.98 4.69 21.11
N ALA A 67 2.75 5.49 21.88
CA ALA A 67 2.41 6.90 22.15
C ALA A 67 2.58 7.71 20.85
N VAL A 68 1.57 7.61 19.98
CA VAL A 68 1.56 8.28 18.68
C VAL A 68 1.33 9.78 18.85
N SER A 69 2.00 10.56 18.01
CA SER A 69 1.67 11.96 17.76
C SER A 69 1.51 12.13 16.25
N PHE A 70 0.52 12.90 15.86
CA PHE A 70 0.19 13.10 14.46
C PHE A 70 0.42 14.54 14.05
N LYS A 71 0.76 14.74 12.77
CA LYS A 71 0.87 16.05 12.15
C LYS A 71 -0.12 16.14 11.00
N VAL A 72 -0.90 17.21 11.01
CA VAL A 72 -1.98 17.46 10.06
C VAL A 72 -1.55 18.51 9.07
N PHE A 73 -1.61 18.15 7.80
CA PHE A 73 -1.35 19.05 6.69
C PHE A 73 -2.65 19.25 5.89
N THR A 74 -3.03 20.51 5.73
CA THR A 74 -4.07 20.95 4.79
C THR A 74 -3.37 21.44 3.52
N GLY A 75 -3.91 21.16 2.33
CA GLY A 75 -3.28 21.47 1.02
C GLY A 75 -2.95 22.94 0.75
N GLU A 76 -3.26 23.85 1.67
CA GLU A 76 -2.80 25.23 1.68
C GLU A 76 -1.69 25.44 2.74
N SER A 77 -0.42 25.25 2.36
CA SER A 77 0.74 26.02 2.85
C SER A 77 2.03 25.43 2.29
N ALA A 78 2.42 25.89 1.11
CA ALA A 78 3.80 25.84 0.64
C ALA A 78 4.29 27.26 0.36
N GLU A 79 4.51 28.05 1.41
CA GLU A 79 5.29 29.30 1.32
C GLU A 79 6.18 29.39 2.56
N LYS A 80 7.48 29.10 2.37
CA LYS A 80 8.56 30.10 2.28
C LYS A 80 8.64 30.97 3.54
N GLU A 81 9.61 30.64 4.38
CA GLU A 81 10.30 31.66 5.18
C GLU A 81 10.81 32.76 4.24
N VAL A 82 10.58 34.04 4.58
CA VAL A 82 11.57 35.13 4.68
C VAL A 82 10.85 36.43 5.09
N SER A 83 11.26 36.93 6.25
CA SER A 83 11.37 38.34 6.73
C SER A 83 10.16 39.28 6.86
N GLU A 84 10.12 39.87 8.06
CA GLU A 84 9.31 40.98 8.57
C GLU A 84 9.48 42.31 7.82
N ALA A 85 8.35 42.98 7.56
CA ALA A 85 8.08 44.41 7.80
C ALA A 85 6.64 44.70 7.34
N SER A 86 5.68 44.93 8.24
CA SER A 86 5.24 46.27 8.69
C SER A 86 4.54 47.11 7.60
N PHE A 87 3.19 47.11 7.56
CA PHE A 87 2.29 48.22 7.95
C PHE A 87 0.83 47.99 7.47
N CYS A 88 -0.12 48.64 8.14
CA CYS A 88 -1.56 48.35 8.27
C CYS A 88 -2.54 48.96 7.24
N SER A 89 -3.80 48.47 7.34
CA SER A 89 -5.12 49.13 7.09
C SER A 89 -5.59 49.22 5.62
N ASP A 90 -6.88 49.15 5.25
CA ASP A 90 -8.17 49.01 5.94
C ASP A 90 -9.26 48.56 4.92
N GLU A 91 -10.34 47.99 5.45
CA GLU A 91 -11.77 48.02 5.02
C GLU A 91 -12.21 47.98 3.53
N GLY A 92 -13.17 47.08 3.25
CA GLY A 92 -14.38 47.47 2.51
C GLY A 92 -14.77 46.68 1.25
N SER A 93 -15.76 45.80 1.42
CA SER A 93 -16.94 45.65 0.55
C SER A 93 -16.88 44.81 -0.76
N SER A 94 -17.76 43.80 -0.74
CA SER A 94 -18.65 43.36 -1.83
C SER A 94 -18.12 42.52 -3.00
N LEU A 95 -18.41 41.22 -2.90
CA LEU A 95 -18.97 40.33 -3.92
C LEU A 95 -18.98 40.85 -5.38
N SER A 96 -18.03 40.37 -6.19
CA SER A 96 -18.30 39.80 -7.51
C SER A 96 -17.08 39.07 -8.10
N SER A 97 -17.32 37.83 -8.52
CA SER A 97 -16.63 37.08 -9.59
C SER A 97 -15.10 37.10 -9.69
N VAL A 98 -14.44 36.03 -9.20
CA VAL A 98 -13.13 35.53 -9.70
C VAL A 98 -13.12 34.00 -9.47
N SER A 99 -13.40 33.16 -10.49
CA SER A 99 -12.44 32.51 -11.39
C SER A 99 -11.31 31.74 -10.71
N VAL A 100 -11.56 30.44 -10.49
CA VAL A 100 -10.74 29.28 -10.90
C VAL A 100 -9.24 29.56 -11.15
N GLU A 101 -8.38 29.57 -10.12
CA GLU A 101 -6.91 29.46 -10.33
C GLU A 101 -6.21 28.82 -9.11
N SER A 102 -6.40 27.52 -8.84
CA SER A 102 -5.49 26.74 -7.95
C SER A 102 -5.38 25.24 -8.25
N PHE A 103 -6.15 24.68 -9.20
CA PHE A 103 -6.11 23.25 -9.56
C PHE A 103 -5.20 22.91 -10.76
N SER A 104 -4.60 23.91 -11.42
CA SER A 104 -3.99 23.73 -12.74
C SER A 104 -2.71 22.87 -12.76
N SER A 105 -1.95 22.79 -11.66
CA SER A 105 -0.65 22.10 -11.68
C SER A 105 -0.75 20.57 -11.55
N LEU A 106 -1.63 20.08 -10.66
CA LEU A 106 -1.90 18.64 -10.46
C LEU A 106 -2.68 18.05 -11.62
N ASP A 107 -3.64 18.79 -12.17
CA ASP A 107 -4.39 18.40 -13.37
C ASP A 107 -3.47 18.28 -14.59
N SER A 108 -2.49 19.19 -14.72
CA SER A 108 -1.50 19.12 -15.79
C SER A 108 -0.64 17.86 -15.68
N ALA A 109 -0.09 17.56 -14.49
CA ALA A 109 0.75 16.39 -14.29
C ALA A 109 0.02 15.06 -14.52
N ALA A 110 -1.23 14.96 -14.04
CA ALA A 110 -2.07 13.77 -14.24
C ALA A 110 -2.43 13.59 -15.73
N LYS A 111 -2.74 14.68 -16.42
CA LYS A 111 -3.00 14.67 -17.87
C LYS A 111 -1.77 14.25 -18.66
N ASP A 112 -0.61 14.79 -18.33
CA ASP A 112 0.65 14.49 -19.03
C ASP A 112 1.04 13.02 -18.88
N MET A 113 0.85 12.44 -17.68
CA MET A 113 1.06 11.01 -17.43
C MET A 113 0.22 10.13 -18.39
N VAL A 114 -1.09 10.38 -18.47
CA VAL A 114 -1.99 9.62 -19.35
C VAL A 114 -1.67 9.86 -20.83
N TYR A 115 -1.33 11.08 -21.19
CA TYR A 115 -0.95 11.45 -22.55
C TYR A 115 0.32 10.72 -23.00
N VAL A 116 1.35 10.69 -22.15
CA VAL A 116 2.60 9.97 -22.40
C VAL A 116 2.36 8.47 -22.52
N ALA A 117 1.57 7.87 -21.62
CA ALA A 117 1.23 6.45 -21.67
C ALA A 117 0.56 6.06 -22.99
N LEU A 118 -0.35 6.90 -23.51
CA LEU A 118 -1.03 6.65 -24.78
C LEU A 118 -0.13 6.78 -26.00
N HIS A 119 0.87 7.65 -25.96
CA HIS A 119 1.83 7.80 -27.08
C HIS A 119 2.95 6.76 -27.06
N GLN A 120 3.28 6.19 -25.90
CA GLN A 120 4.33 5.19 -25.78
C GLN A 120 3.84 3.76 -26.05
N LYS A 121 2.54 3.50 -25.86
CA LYS A 121 1.98 2.14 -25.93
C LYS A 121 1.14 1.92 -27.18
N PRO A 122 1.25 0.71 -27.79
CA PRO A 122 0.57 0.43 -29.04
C PRO A 122 -0.95 0.55 -28.91
N GLY A 123 -1.56 1.31 -29.83
CA GLY A 123 -2.99 1.46 -29.92
C GLY A 123 -3.57 2.62 -29.12
N GLY A 124 -2.75 3.45 -28.47
CA GLY A 124 -3.20 4.70 -27.86
C GLY A 124 -3.55 5.77 -28.90
N GLU A 125 -2.91 5.76 -30.08
CA GLU A 125 -3.27 6.65 -31.21
C GLU A 125 -4.72 6.45 -31.65
N ASP A 126 -5.23 5.22 -31.63
CA ASP A 126 -6.62 4.92 -32.00
C ASP A 126 -7.60 5.59 -31.03
N VAL A 127 -7.27 5.58 -29.73
CA VAL A 127 -8.07 6.22 -28.68
C VAL A 127 -8.11 7.73 -28.89
N LEU A 128 -6.94 8.35 -29.12
CA LEU A 128 -6.83 9.79 -29.35
C LEU A 128 -7.56 10.21 -30.63
N LYS A 129 -7.44 9.42 -31.70
CA LYS A 129 -8.09 9.68 -32.98
C LYS A 129 -9.61 9.60 -32.87
N GLU A 130 -10.15 8.54 -32.25
CA GLU A 130 -11.59 8.37 -32.07
C GLU A 130 -12.20 9.49 -31.23
N TYR A 131 -11.53 9.86 -30.13
CA TYR A 131 -11.98 10.96 -29.29
C TYR A 131 -11.96 12.31 -30.03
N ASN A 132 -10.92 12.55 -30.84
CA ASN A 132 -10.85 13.80 -31.62
C ASN A 132 -11.98 13.91 -32.65
N MET A 133 -12.41 12.79 -33.24
CA MET A 133 -13.50 12.74 -34.22
C MET A 133 -14.89 12.82 -33.59
N THR A 134 -15.16 12.01 -32.56
CA THR A 134 -16.51 11.83 -32.01
C THR A 134 -16.78 12.62 -30.74
N LYS A 135 -15.72 13.13 -30.09
CA LYS A 135 -15.74 13.71 -28.74
C LYS A 135 -16.23 12.74 -27.65
N GLY A 136 -16.26 11.45 -27.95
CA GLY A 136 -16.53 10.36 -27.01
C GLY A 136 -15.66 9.13 -27.34
N LEU A 137 -15.90 8.03 -26.64
CA LEU A 137 -15.28 6.74 -26.91
C LEU A 137 -16.34 5.65 -26.91
N SER A 138 -16.28 4.74 -27.88
CA SER A 138 -17.01 3.48 -27.88
C SER A 138 -16.55 2.58 -26.74
N ASP A 139 -17.37 1.61 -26.35
CA ASP A 139 -17.04 0.71 -25.24
C ASP A 139 -15.77 -0.12 -25.52
N GLN A 140 -15.54 -0.47 -26.79
CA GLN A 140 -14.32 -1.18 -27.21
C GLN A 140 -13.09 -0.30 -27.04
N THR A 141 -13.15 0.96 -27.45
CA THR A 141 -12.02 1.90 -27.36
C THR A 141 -11.80 2.39 -25.93
N ARG A 142 -12.86 2.53 -25.13
CA ARG A 142 -12.76 2.81 -23.69
C ARG A 142 -12.08 1.65 -22.95
N ARG A 143 -12.41 0.39 -23.29
CA ARG A 143 -11.67 -0.78 -22.78
C ARG A 143 -10.20 -0.70 -23.17
N LYS A 144 -9.91 -0.43 -24.44
CA LYS A 144 -8.54 -0.32 -24.95
C LYS A 144 -7.73 0.76 -24.20
N LEU A 145 -8.33 1.93 -23.97
CA LEU A 145 -7.77 3.01 -23.15
C LEU A 145 -7.38 2.48 -21.76
N VAL A 146 -8.31 1.86 -21.05
CA VAL A 146 -8.08 1.38 -19.68
C VAL A 146 -6.97 0.33 -19.65
N ASN A 147 -6.99 -0.64 -20.56
CA ASN A 147 -5.98 -1.71 -20.62
C ASN A 147 -4.57 -1.17 -20.89
N ILE A 148 -4.45 -0.14 -21.75
CA ILE A 148 -3.16 0.53 -22.00
C ILE A 148 -2.64 1.17 -20.71
N LEU A 149 -3.49 1.90 -20.00
CA LEU A 149 -3.10 2.60 -18.77
C LEU A 149 -2.81 1.64 -17.62
N VAL A 150 -3.55 0.54 -17.50
CA VAL A 150 -3.27 -0.50 -16.50
C VAL A 150 -1.94 -1.19 -16.80
N ALA A 151 -1.66 -1.51 -18.06
CA ALA A 151 -0.37 -2.04 -18.46
C ALA A 151 0.78 -1.05 -18.18
N ASP A 152 0.54 0.26 -18.35
CA ASP A 152 1.49 1.32 -17.97
C ASP A 152 1.75 1.34 -16.46
N MET A 153 0.69 1.34 -15.65
CA MET A 153 0.79 1.30 -14.19
C MET A 153 1.55 0.07 -13.69
N ILE A 154 1.35 -1.10 -14.30
CA ILE A 154 2.05 -2.33 -13.91
C ILE A 154 3.54 -2.25 -14.24
N GLU A 155 3.89 -1.64 -15.37
CA GLU A 155 5.28 -1.48 -15.82
C GLU A 155 6.05 -0.46 -14.97
N SER A 156 5.41 0.66 -14.61
CA SER A 156 6.06 1.75 -13.86
C SER A 156 6.01 1.58 -12.35
N HIS A 157 4.93 1.00 -11.80
CA HIS A 157 4.69 0.90 -10.35
C HIS A 157 4.62 -0.55 -9.83
N GLY A 158 4.76 -1.55 -10.70
CA GLY A 158 4.70 -2.95 -10.34
C GLY A 158 3.28 -3.53 -10.28
N ARG A 159 3.16 -4.81 -9.92
CA ARG A 159 1.89 -5.56 -10.02
C ARG A 159 0.72 -4.99 -9.21
N VAL A 160 1.01 -4.27 -8.13
CA VAL A 160 -0.03 -3.66 -7.27
C VAL A 160 0.26 -2.17 -7.16
N PRO A 161 -0.25 -1.36 -8.11
CA PRO A 161 -0.02 0.09 -8.08
C PRO A 161 -0.69 0.70 -6.83
N PRO A 162 -0.04 1.67 -6.18
CA PRO A 162 -0.56 2.29 -4.97
C PRO A 162 -1.82 3.13 -5.26
N LEU A 163 -2.59 3.46 -4.21
CA LEU A 163 -3.88 4.15 -4.32
C LEU A 163 -3.75 5.48 -5.06
N ASN A 164 -2.80 6.31 -4.64
CA ASN A 164 -2.55 7.63 -5.23
C ASN A 164 -2.30 7.56 -6.74
N VAL A 165 -1.57 6.54 -7.21
CA VAL A 165 -1.32 6.31 -8.63
C VAL A 165 -2.63 6.03 -9.36
N ARG A 166 -3.46 5.10 -8.87
CA ARG A 166 -4.75 4.78 -9.53
C ARG A 166 -5.66 6.00 -9.64
N VAL A 167 -5.67 6.84 -8.59
CA VAL A 167 -6.39 8.12 -8.59
C VAL A 167 -5.80 9.10 -9.61
N SER A 168 -4.47 9.25 -9.68
CA SER A 168 -3.81 10.11 -10.66
C SER A 168 -4.12 9.70 -12.10
N TYR A 169 -4.13 8.40 -12.42
CA TYR A 169 -4.53 7.94 -13.76
C TYR A 169 -6.01 8.21 -14.06
N ALA A 170 -6.90 7.95 -13.10
CA ALA A 170 -8.34 8.23 -13.28
C ALA A 170 -8.62 9.73 -13.49
N LEU A 171 -7.96 10.58 -12.70
CA LEU A 171 -7.99 12.04 -12.88
C LEU A 171 -7.41 12.42 -14.26
N GLY A 172 -6.26 11.87 -14.63
CA GLY A 172 -5.63 12.13 -15.93
C GLY A 172 -6.52 11.78 -17.12
N ILE A 173 -7.33 10.71 -17.03
CA ILE A 173 -8.31 10.34 -18.06
C ILE A 173 -9.34 11.45 -18.25
N VAL A 174 -9.98 11.92 -17.17
CA VAL A 174 -11.04 12.93 -17.28
C VAL A 174 -10.50 14.32 -17.62
N THR A 175 -9.24 14.61 -17.27
CA THR A 175 -8.57 15.86 -17.63
C THR A 175 -8.12 15.85 -19.10
N LEU A 176 -7.67 14.70 -19.63
CA LEU A 176 -7.33 14.55 -21.04
C LEU A 176 -8.57 14.44 -21.93
N PHE A 177 -9.63 13.80 -21.43
CA PHE A 177 -10.89 13.55 -22.13
C PHE A 177 -12.10 14.12 -21.35
N PRO A 178 -12.32 15.45 -21.35
CA PRO A 178 -13.36 16.08 -20.54
C PRO A 178 -14.79 15.54 -20.73
N ASN A 179 -15.13 15.03 -21.91
CA ASN A 179 -16.47 14.50 -22.19
C ASN A 179 -16.68 13.09 -21.64
N LEU A 180 -15.63 12.44 -21.15
CA LEU A 180 -15.72 11.15 -20.47
C LEU A 180 -15.93 11.29 -18.96
N LYS A 181 -15.90 12.53 -18.45
CA LYS A 181 -16.14 12.85 -17.05
C LYS A 181 -17.59 12.53 -16.68
N ASP A 182 -17.77 11.81 -15.58
CA ASP A 182 -19.10 11.58 -15.02
C ASP A 182 -19.61 12.88 -14.39
N LYS A 183 -20.74 13.38 -14.90
CA LYS A 183 -21.37 14.61 -14.39
C LYS A 183 -22.17 14.39 -13.11
N ALA A 184 -22.55 13.14 -12.81
CA ALA A 184 -23.30 12.79 -11.62
C ALA A 184 -22.41 12.63 -10.38
N SER A 185 -21.09 12.64 -10.58
CA SER A 185 -20.11 12.27 -9.58
C SER A 185 -19.29 13.49 -9.11
N PRO A 186 -18.91 13.59 -7.82
CA PRO A 186 -18.34 14.82 -7.26
C PRO A 186 -17.00 15.22 -7.88
N THR A 187 -16.11 14.27 -8.19
CA THR A 187 -14.85 14.57 -8.88
C THR A 187 -14.90 14.25 -10.37
N GLY A 188 -15.79 13.34 -10.77
CA GLY A 188 -16.12 12.95 -12.14
C GLY A 188 -15.23 11.86 -12.74
N TYR A 189 -14.23 11.36 -12.01
CA TYR A 189 -13.37 10.24 -12.43
C TYR A 189 -13.76 8.90 -11.80
N GLU A 190 -14.76 8.87 -10.92
CA GLU A 190 -15.13 7.70 -10.11
C GLU A 190 -15.58 6.51 -10.96
N HIS A 191 -16.08 6.75 -12.18
CA HIS A 191 -16.36 5.69 -13.15
C HIS A 191 -15.11 4.89 -13.54
N TYR A 192 -13.94 5.53 -13.58
CA TYR A 192 -12.66 4.89 -13.87
C TYR A 192 -12.02 4.32 -12.61
N TYR A 193 -12.07 5.06 -11.50
CA TYR A 193 -11.61 4.60 -10.20
C TYR A 193 -12.25 5.40 -9.06
N ASP A 194 -12.97 4.72 -8.16
CA ASP A 194 -13.50 5.29 -6.93
C ASP A 194 -12.61 4.93 -5.74
N PRO A 195 -11.93 5.91 -5.09
CA PRO A 195 -11.10 5.66 -3.91
C PRO A 195 -11.89 5.11 -2.71
N ARG A 196 -13.20 5.40 -2.60
CA ARG A 196 -14.01 5.02 -1.44
C ARG A 196 -14.42 3.56 -1.50
N SER A 197 -14.85 3.09 -2.68
CA SER A 197 -15.27 1.70 -2.87
C SER A 197 -14.15 0.80 -3.39
N GLY A 198 -13.05 1.38 -3.89
CA GLY A 198 -12.03 0.63 -4.62
C GLY A 198 -12.60 -0.02 -5.88
N GLN A 199 -13.63 0.55 -6.51
CA GLN A 199 -14.24 0.03 -7.74
C GLN A 199 -13.91 0.93 -8.93
N GLY A 200 -14.27 0.49 -10.13
CA GLY A 200 -14.07 1.23 -11.38
C GLY A 200 -13.41 0.41 -12.46
N LEU A 201 -13.42 0.93 -13.69
CA LEU A 201 -12.86 0.22 -14.86
C LEU A 201 -11.40 -0.17 -14.68
N ILE A 202 -10.60 0.68 -14.03
CA ILE A 202 -9.18 0.41 -13.75
C ILE A 202 -9.03 -0.82 -12.86
N ASN A 203 -9.75 -0.87 -11.72
CA ASN A 203 -9.69 -2.01 -10.81
C ASN A 203 -10.32 -3.28 -11.38
N GLN A 204 -11.34 -3.15 -12.23
CA GLN A 204 -11.91 -4.28 -12.96
C GLN A 204 -10.86 -4.92 -13.88
N ASP A 205 -10.11 -4.12 -14.64
CA ASP A 205 -9.08 -4.63 -15.54
C ASP A 205 -7.88 -5.23 -14.78
N PHE A 206 -7.45 -4.63 -13.66
CA PHE A 206 -6.48 -5.26 -12.76
C PHE A 206 -6.95 -6.65 -12.29
N THR A 207 -8.22 -6.78 -11.92
CA THR A 207 -8.80 -8.06 -11.49
C THR A 207 -8.81 -9.09 -12.62
N LEU A 208 -9.06 -8.66 -13.86
CA LEU A 208 -9.02 -9.54 -15.03
C LEU A 208 -7.59 -9.95 -15.41
N LEU A 209 -6.61 -9.03 -15.29
CA LEU A 209 -5.21 -9.27 -15.66
C LEU A 209 -4.45 -10.09 -14.64
N LEU A 210 -4.70 -9.87 -13.35
CA LEU A 210 -4.00 -10.54 -12.25
C LEU A 210 -4.76 -11.77 -11.74
N GLY A 211 -6.02 -11.92 -12.14
CA GLY A 211 -6.96 -12.87 -11.56
C GLY A 211 -7.42 -12.39 -10.17
N GLU A 212 -8.60 -12.83 -9.75
CA GLU A 212 -9.19 -12.57 -8.43
C GLU A 212 -8.39 -13.26 -7.27
N ASP A 213 -7.18 -13.76 -7.53
CA ASP A 213 -6.61 -14.92 -6.82
C ASP A 213 -5.27 -14.69 -6.11
N THR A 214 -4.57 -13.57 -6.32
CA THR A 214 -3.12 -13.57 -6.05
C THR A 214 -2.65 -13.43 -4.59
N SER A 215 -3.52 -13.24 -3.60
CA SER A 215 -3.09 -13.32 -2.19
C SER A 215 -4.15 -13.91 -1.25
N GLY A 216 -5.41 -13.49 -1.38
CA GLY A 216 -6.48 -13.92 -0.48
C GLY A 216 -6.88 -15.39 -0.64
N LYS A 217 -6.91 -15.91 -1.88
CA LYS A 217 -7.32 -17.30 -2.15
C LYS A 217 -6.26 -18.33 -1.74
N PHE A 218 -4.98 -17.96 -1.78
CA PHE A 218 -3.92 -18.84 -1.28
C PHE A 218 -4.08 -19.05 0.23
N ILE A 219 -4.19 -17.97 1.00
CA ILE A 219 -4.35 -18.05 2.46
C ILE A 219 -5.68 -18.71 2.85
N SER A 220 -6.78 -18.40 2.17
CA SER A 220 -8.08 -19.01 2.48
C SER A 220 -8.15 -20.51 2.15
N LYS A 221 -7.44 -20.95 1.11
CA LYS A 221 -7.32 -22.37 0.74
C LYS A 221 -6.08 -23.04 1.34
N TRP A 222 -5.25 -22.32 2.09
CA TRP A 222 -4.01 -22.85 2.65
C TRP A 222 -4.25 -24.05 3.58
N PRO A 223 -5.12 -23.94 4.61
CA PRO A 223 -5.36 -25.05 5.53
C PRO A 223 -6.06 -26.24 4.87
N THR A 224 -6.95 -25.98 3.89
CA THR A 224 -7.89 -26.96 3.36
C THR A 224 -7.42 -27.63 2.07
N PHE A 225 -6.58 -26.97 1.28
CA PHE A 225 -6.20 -27.43 -0.06
C PHE A 225 -4.69 -27.55 -0.23
N TYR A 226 -3.93 -26.49 0.08
CA TYR A 226 -2.49 -26.46 -0.22
C TYR A 226 -1.65 -27.25 0.79
N LYS A 227 -1.82 -26.99 2.09
CA LYS A 227 -1.06 -27.64 3.16
C LYS A 227 -1.18 -29.17 3.15
N PRO A 228 -2.37 -29.80 3.04
CA PRO A 228 -2.49 -31.26 3.01
C PRO A 228 -1.81 -31.89 1.78
N ARG A 229 -1.87 -31.21 0.62
CA ARG A 229 -1.22 -31.67 -0.61
C ARG A 229 0.30 -31.60 -0.52
N ILE A 230 0.85 -30.53 0.03
CA ILE A 230 2.30 -30.38 0.24
C ILE A 230 2.81 -31.51 1.14
N ILE A 231 2.15 -31.76 2.27
CA ILE A 231 2.51 -32.84 3.20
C ILE A 231 2.44 -34.20 2.49
N SER A 232 1.36 -34.46 1.75
CA SER A 232 1.20 -35.72 1.00
C SER A 232 2.30 -35.94 -0.04
N VAL A 233 2.67 -34.91 -0.79
CA VAL A 233 3.75 -35.02 -1.80
C VAL A 233 5.10 -35.24 -1.11
N CYS A 234 5.39 -34.51 -0.03
CA CYS A 234 6.64 -34.67 0.72
C CYS A 234 6.77 -36.04 1.39
N LYS A 235 5.67 -36.64 1.87
CA LYS A 235 5.65 -38.03 2.37
C LYS A 235 6.03 -39.07 1.30
N CYS A 236 5.86 -38.74 0.02
CA CYS A 236 6.17 -39.62 -1.11
C CYS A 236 7.57 -39.38 -1.71
N LEU A 237 8.30 -38.35 -1.28
CA LEU A 237 9.66 -38.05 -1.74
C LEU A 237 10.70 -38.86 -0.94
N ARG A 238 11.91 -39.04 -1.49
CA ARG A 238 13.01 -39.72 -0.78
C ARG A 238 13.30 -38.96 0.53
N PRO A 239 13.15 -39.59 1.70
CA PRO A 239 13.32 -38.91 2.98
C PRO A 239 14.79 -38.53 3.18
N GLY A 240 15.02 -37.23 3.37
CA GLY A 240 16.26 -36.71 3.92
C GLY A 240 15.99 -36.28 5.37
N PRO A 241 17.00 -36.31 6.26
CA PRO A 241 16.80 -36.08 7.70
C PRO A 241 16.05 -34.78 8.01
N HIS A 242 16.31 -33.71 7.24
CA HIS A 242 15.63 -32.43 7.40
C HIS A 242 14.14 -32.44 7.00
N VAL A 243 13.76 -33.25 6.01
CA VAL A 243 12.36 -33.39 5.57
C VAL A 243 11.57 -34.22 6.58
N ASP A 244 12.21 -35.24 7.17
CA ASP A 244 11.60 -36.07 8.22
C ASP A 244 11.33 -35.27 9.49
N ASP A 245 12.26 -34.39 9.88
CA ASP A 245 12.08 -33.47 11.01
C ASP A 245 10.89 -32.51 10.79
N LEU A 246 10.75 -31.97 9.57
CA LEU A 246 9.65 -31.08 9.19
C LEU A 246 8.30 -31.80 9.06
N LEU A 247 8.30 -33.06 8.64
CA LEU A 247 7.11 -33.90 8.62
C LEU A 247 6.68 -34.29 10.04
N SER A 248 7.63 -34.60 10.91
CA SER A 248 7.37 -34.87 12.34
C SER A 248 6.77 -33.66 13.05
N ALA A 249 7.17 -32.45 12.66
CA ALA A 249 6.58 -31.20 13.16
C ALA A 249 5.10 -31.01 12.77
N GLN A 250 4.57 -31.77 11.81
CA GLN A 250 3.14 -31.74 11.45
C GLN A 250 2.26 -32.55 12.41
N GLU A 251 2.84 -33.50 13.17
CA GLU A 251 2.09 -34.53 13.88
C GLU A 251 1.95 -34.26 15.40
N GLY A 252 2.37 -33.08 15.88
CA GLY A 252 1.82 -32.50 17.12
C GLY A 252 2.77 -32.34 18.31
N SER A 253 4.07 -32.56 18.19
CA SER A 253 5.01 -32.06 19.21
C SER A 253 6.41 -31.89 18.62
N ASN A 254 6.89 -30.66 18.52
CA ASN A 254 8.28 -30.41 18.18
C ASN A 254 8.97 -29.61 19.28
N ASP A 255 10.03 -30.18 19.84
CA ASP A 255 10.93 -29.55 20.82
C ASP A 255 11.69 -28.34 20.20
N TYR A 256 11.65 -28.21 18.87
CA TYR A 256 12.26 -27.13 18.08
C TYR A 256 11.30 -25.98 17.69
N GLY A 257 10.02 -26.02 18.08
CA GLY A 257 9.12 -24.85 18.03
C GLY A 257 8.64 -24.39 16.65
N TRP A 258 8.72 -25.23 15.61
CA TRP A 258 8.11 -24.91 14.31
C TRP A 258 6.58 -25.00 14.39
N ASP A 259 5.90 -23.91 14.01
CA ASP A 259 4.46 -23.96 13.75
C ASP A 259 4.19 -24.85 12.52
N SER A 260 3.09 -25.61 12.56
CA SER A 260 2.71 -26.57 11.51
C SER A 260 2.58 -25.91 10.15
N ASP A 261 2.12 -24.65 10.09
CA ASP A 261 2.07 -23.89 8.84
C ASP A 261 3.46 -23.54 8.31
N LEU A 262 4.37 -23.10 9.18
CA LEU A 262 5.74 -22.74 8.79
C LEU A 262 6.52 -23.97 8.33
N ALA A 263 6.39 -25.10 9.02
CA ALA A 263 6.99 -26.36 8.59
C ALA A 263 6.46 -26.81 7.22
N ALA A 264 5.17 -26.59 6.91
CA ALA A 264 4.61 -26.87 5.60
C ALA A 264 5.11 -25.91 4.51
N ILE A 265 5.38 -24.64 4.84
CA ILE A 265 6.04 -23.69 3.91
C ILE A 265 7.49 -24.11 3.64
N LEU A 266 8.24 -24.56 4.65
CA LEU A 266 9.60 -25.05 4.45
C LEU A 266 9.63 -26.33 3.60
N LEU A 267 8.66 -27.23 3.79
CA LEU A 267 8.46 -28.39 2.92
C LEU A 267 8.23 -27.98 1.45
N LEU A 268 7.52 -26.87 1.20
CA LEU A 268 7.32 -26.36 -0.16
C LEU A 268 8.65 -25.99 -0.84
N VAL A 269 9.63 -25.49 -0.09
CA VAL A 269 10.98 -25.15 -0.63
C VAL A 269 11.65 -26.39 -1.23
N HIS A 270 11.46 -27.56 -0.61
CA HIS A 270 11.99 -28.83 -1.11
C HIS A 270 11.28 -29.35 -2.37
N LEU A 271 10.08 -28.83 -2.67
CA LEU A 271 9.32 -29.15 -3.88
C LEU A 271 9.68 -28.24 -5.06
N LEU A 272 10.33 -27.11 -4.80
CA LEU A 272 10.72 -26.17 -5.84
C LEU A 272 11.96 -26.68 -6.59
N PRO A 273 11.99 -26.59 -7.93
CA PRO A 273 13.19 -26.91 -8.68
C PRO A 273 14.32 -25.96 -8.26
N PRO A 274 15.57 -26.45 -8.11
CA PRO A 274 16.68 -25.61 -7.70
C PRO A 274 16.86 -24.45 -8.68
N THR A 275 16.64 -23.23 -8.21
CA THR A 275 16.69 -22.04 -9.05
C THR A 275 18.14 -21.69 -9.37
N LYS A 276 18.46 -21.54 -10.66
CA LYS A 276 19.75 -20.98 -11.08
C LYS A 276 19.69 -19.47 -10.85
N LYS A 277 20.30 -18.96 -9.78
CA LYS A 277 20.75 -17.55 -9.80
C LYS A 277 21.81 -17.44 -10.90
N GLY A 278 21.80 -16.35 -11.66
CA GLY A 278 22.56 -16.18 -12.90
C GLY A 278 24.07 -16.50 -12.81
N LYS A 279 24.74 -16.40 -13.96
CA LYS A 279 26.11 -16.84 -14.36
C LYS A 279 27.28 -16.78 -13.33
N LYS A 280 27.11 -16.20 -12.14
CA LYS A 280 28.14 -16.02 -11.10
C LYS A 280 27.89 -16.76 -9.76
N PHE A 281 26.74 -17.38 -9.52
CA PHE A 281 26.49 -18.12 -8.26
C PHE A 281 26.08 -19.57 -8.52
N GLY A 282 26.65 -20.51 -7.75
CA GLY A 282 26.32 -21.93 -7.80
C GLY A 282 24.85 -22.21 -7.42
N ARG A 283 24.36 -23.41 -7.78
CA ARG A 283 23.01 -23.87 -7.39
C ARG A 283 22.92 -23.94 -5.87
N ILE A 284 22.00 -23.18 -5.28
CA ILE A 284 21.72 -23.25 -3.85
C ILE A 284 20.98 -24.55 -3.53
N SER A 285 21.35 -25.23 -2.44
CA SER A 285 20.63 -26.42 -1.99
C SER A 285 19.30 -26.03 -1.35
N ALA A 286 18.35 -26.97 -1.26
CA ALA A 286 17.06 -26.69 -0.60
C ALA A 286 17.25 -26.33 0.89
N THR A 287 18.22 -26.96 1.56
CA THR A 287 18.58 -26.68 2.96
C THR A 287 19.25 -25.32 3.14
N ASP A 288 20.08 -24.87 2.18
CA ASP A 288 20.61 -23.51 2.24
C ASP A 288 19.51 -22.48 1.93
N ALA A 289 18.57 -22.84 1.06
CA ALA A 289 17.44 -21.97 0.72
C ALA A 289 16.49 -21.79 1.92
N THR A 290 16.24 -22.81 2.73
CA THR A 290 15.42 -22.70 3.95
C THR A 290 15.99 -21.66 4.93
N ASP A 291 17.32 -21.59 5.08
CA ASP A 291 17.98 -20.61 5.95
C ASP A 291 17.88 -19.16 5.44
N HIS A 292 17.67 -18.98 4.13
CA HIS A 292 17.41 -17.68 3.53
C HIS A 292 15.93 -17.29 3.47
N VAL A 293 15.01 -18.23 3.70
CA VAL A 293 13.57 -17.99 3.67
C VAL A 293 13.11 -17.40 5.00
N VAL A 294 13.49 -17.99 6.13
CA VAL A 294 13.19 -17.49 7.48
C VAL A 294 14.33 -17.84 8.43
N LYS A 295 14.89 -16.84 9.14
CA LYS A 295 15.92 -17.07 10.17
C LYS A 295 15.28 -17.01 11.57
N PHE A 296 15.11 -18.16 12.21
CA PHE A 296 14.54 -18.25 13.56
C PHE A 296 15.60 -18.04 14.64
N MET A 297 15.21 -17.40 15.75
CA MET A 297 16.07 -17.23 16.92
C MET A 297 15.37 -17.78 18.16
N LYS A 298 16.10 -18.54 18.97
CA LYS A 298 15.55 -19.23 20.15
C LYS A 298 14.93 -18.21 21.12
N VAL A 299 13.77 -18.54 21.67
CA VAL A 299 13.11 -17.76 22.72
C VAL A 299 14.09 -17.56 23.88
N GLY A 300 14.29 -16.31 24.29
CA GLY A 300 15.29 -15.92 25.30
C GLY A 300 16.62 -15.39 24.72
N THR A 301 16.75 -15.26 23.41
CA THR A 301 17.93 -14.58 22.82
C THR A 301 17.90 -13.10 23.15
N SER A 302 18.97 -12.58 23.75
CA SER A 302 19.04 -11.16 24.14
C SER A 302 19.06 -10.25 22.91
N MET A 303 18.49 -9.04 23.06
CA MET A 303 18.53 -7.99 22.03
C MET A 303 19.95 -7.63 21.61
N VAL A 304 20.92 -7.76 22.52
CA VAL A 304 22.35 -7.53 22.24
C VAL A 304 22.89 -8.59 21.26
N THR A 305 22.52 -9.86 21.47
CA THR A 305 22.89 -10.94 20.55
C THR A 305 22.20 -10.80 19.19
N LEU A 306 20.96 -10.32 19.16
CA LEU A 306 20.21 -10.01 17.92
C LEU A 306 20.93 -8.96 17.05
N VAL A 307 21.36 -7.85 17.67
CA VAL A 307 22.08 -6.77 16.97
C VAL A 307 23.46 -7.23 16.50
N HIS A 308 24.17 -8.06 17.28
CA HIS A 308 25.46 -8.57 16.87
C HIS A 308 25.37 -9.53 15.67
N LEU A 309 24.28 -10.29 15.53
CA LEU A 309 24.05 -11.22 14.42
C LEU A 309 23.60 -10.54 13.12
N SER A 310 22.95 -9.37 13.20
CA SER A 310 22.54 -8.61 12.01
C SER A 310 23.72 -7.96 11.29
N GLN A 311 24.81 -7.66 12.00
CA GLN A 311 26.04 -7.10 11.42
C GLN A 311 26.76 -8.05 10.45
N TYR A 312 26.56 -9.37 10.60
CA TYR A 312 27.20 -10.39 9.75
C TYR A 312 26.32 -10.83 8.56
N SER A 313 25.06 -10.40 8.47
CA SER A 313 24.13 -10.80 7.41
C SER A 313 23.16 -9.66 7.04
N PRO A 314 23.55 -8.74 6.14
CA PRO A 314 22.82 -7.50 5.85
C PRO A 314 21.53 -7.68 5.02
N HIS A 315 21.13 -8.91 4.70
CA HIS A 315 19.97 -9.20 3.84
C HIS A 315 18.88 -10.07 4.49
N SER A 316 18.95 -10.30 5.81
CA SER A 316 17.93 -11.05 6.54
C SER A 316 16.84 -10.14 7.10
N ALA A 317 15.58 -10.44 6.81
CA ALA A 317 14.43 -9.86 7.51
C ALA A 317 14.25 -10.61 8.85
N PHE A 318 14.12 -9.87 9.95
CA PHE A 318 13.95 -10.44 11.28
C PHE A 318 12.50 -10.26 11.74
N THR A 319 11.86 -11.33 12.19
CA THR A 319 10.55 -11.30 12.85
C THR A 319 10.72 -11.88 14.26
N SER A 320 10.26 -11.15 15.27
CA SER A 320 10.33 -11.56 16.68
C SER A 320 8.93 -11.81 17.19
N THR A 321 8.66 -13.01 17.70
CA THR A 321 7.41 -13.34 18.40
C THR A 321 7.68 -13.49 19.89
N TYR A 322 7.02 -12.66 20.70
CA TYR A 322 6.99 -12.84 22.16
C TYR A 322 5.77 -13.66 22.56
N SER A 323 5.92 -14.56 23.53
CA SER A 323 5.00 -15.63 23.91
C SER A 323 3.66 -15.21 24.54
N ASN A 324 3.22 -13.96 24.38
CA ASN A 324 1.99 -13.43 24.99
C ASN A 324 0.93 -12.99 23.96
N GLY A 325 0.75 -13.76 22.89
CA GLY A 325 -0.47 -13.70 22.06
C GLY A 325 -0.76 -12.38 21.35
N ARG A 326 0.20 -11.45 21.25
CA ARG A 326 0.11 -10.25 20.42
C ARG A 326 0.96 -10.43 19.17
N GLN A 327 0.30 -10.33 18.02
CA GLN A 327 0.91 -10.31 16.70
C GLN A 327 1.82 -9.06 16.57
N ILE A 328 3.01 -9.21 15.97
CA ILE A 328 3.96 -8.08 15.81
C ILE A 328 4.39 -7.94 14.35
N SER A 329 4.25 -6.69 13.90
CA SER A 329 4.78 -6.02 12.71
C SER A 329 6.22 -6.40 12.32
N SER A 330 6.46 -6.42 11.00
CA SER A 330 7.78 -6.54 10.39
C SER A 330 8.59 -5.25 10.56
N HIS A 331 9.62 -5.25 11.41
CA HIS A 331 10.58 -4.15 11.47
C HIS A 331 11.76 -4.40 10.54
N LYS A 332 11.92 -3.53 9.53
CA LYS A 332 13.18 -3.38 8.80
C LYS A 332 14.10 -2.48 9.63
N LEU A 333 15.07 -3.06 10.32
CA LEU A 333 16.10 -2.27 11.01
C LEU A 333 16.99 -1.62 9.96
N SER A 334 16.72 -0.36 9.63
CA SER A 334 17.68 0.51 8.96
C SER A 334 18.75 0.95 9.96
N SER A 335 20.00 0.83 9.54
CA SER A 335 21.23 1.16 10.28
C SER A 335 21.14 2.44 11.11
N ILE A 336 21.65 2.37 12.34
CA ILE A 336 22.38 3.48 12.96
C ILE A 336 23.86 3.29 12.63
#